data_AF-A0A6N7G6N9-F1
#
_entry.id   AF-A0A6N7G6N9-F1
#
_cell.length_a   1.000
_cell.length_b   1.000
_cell.length_c   1.000
_cell.angle_alpha   90.00
_cell.angle_beta   90.00
_cell.angle_gamma   90.00
#
_symmetry.space_group_name_H-M   'P 1'
#
loop_
_entity.id
_entity.type
_entity.pdbx_description
1 polymer ?
#
loop_
_entity_poly.entity_id
_entity_poly.type
_entity_poly.pdbx_seq_one_letter_code
_entity_poly.pdbx_strand_id
1 'polypeptide(L)'
;MSARVVIVGAGYAGVSAAKRLARGRSGVTPDVTIVNPRADFVERIRLHQYLAGNRAATLPLSSVLPRSTTFVPGSAETIDVAPNGALLVDETLVSVGASTVVGAGDASRIEPAPIRMSCQAAVPLGAHAAETVLHLIAGTTPKPVRPKFVGQCISLGRKAGMMQRTTSDDVPTSFRITGKPGALLKEQICTSTVKYGLNPDRAWMSYSWS
;
A
#
# COMPACT_ATOMS: atom_id res chain seq x y z
N MET A 1 22.14 9.25 14.82
CA MET A 1 22.33 7.86 14.36
C MET A 1 21.58 7.66 13.05
N SER A 2 22.16 6.96 12.08
CA SER A 2 21.42 6.54 10.88
C SER A 2 20.56 5.33 11.23
N ALA A 3 19.24 5.42 11.06
CA ALA A 3 18.33 4.31 11.28
C ALA A 3 18.23 3.46 10.00
N ARG A 4 18.24 2.14 10.13
CA ARG A 4 18.05 1.22 9.00
C ARG A 4 16.63 0.66 9.04
N VAL A 5 15.96 0.65 7.89
CA VAL A 5 14.61 0.11 7.73
C VAL A 5 14.62 -0.92 6.61
N VAL A 6 14.18 -2.14 6.91
CA VAL A 6 14.00 -3.20 5.93
C VAL A 6 12.51 -3.39 5.67
N ILE A 7 12.11 -3.31 4.39
CA ILE A 7 10.75 -3.55 3.93
C ILE A 7 10.71 -4.93 3.28
N VAL A 8 9.87 -5.83 3.78
CA VAL A 8 9.67 -7.15 3.17
C VAL A 8 8.45 -7.10 2.26
N GLY A 9 8.67 -7.22 0.95
CA GLY A 9 7.64 -7.22 -0.08
C GLY A 9 7.50 -5.88 -0.81
N ALA A 10 7.63 -5.92 -2.14
CA ALA A 10 7.50 -4.73 -3.00
C ALA A 10 6.13 -4.62 -3.68
N GLY A 11 5.06 -4.86 -2.92
CA GLY A 11 3.68 -4.57 -3.35
C GLY A 11 3.33 -3.09 -3.24
N TYR A 12 2.05 -2.75 -3.46
CA TYR A 12 1.56 -1.36 -3.34
C TYR A 12 1.89 -0.72 -1.97
N ALA A 13 1.74 -1.48 -0.88
CA ALA A 13 2.05 -1.00 0.47
C ALA A 13 3.56 -0.79 0.65
N GLY A 14 4.40 -1.76 0.28
CA GLY A 14 5.85 -1.65 0.42
C GLY A 14 6.48 -0.52 -0.41
N VAL A 15 6.04 -0.35 -1.66
CA VAL A 15 6.49 0.77 -2.51
C VAL A 15 6.05 2.12 -1.92
N SER A 16 4.80 2.21 -1.44
CA SER A 16 4.30 3.41 -0.76
C SER A 16 5.09 3.73 0.51
N ALA A 17 5.41 2.71 1.31
CA ALA A 17 6.22 2.84 2.51
C ALA A 17 7.64 3.35 2.17
N ALA A 18 8.31 2.75 1.20
CA ALA A 18 9.64 3.18 0.73
C ALA A 18 9.63 4.65 0.30
N LYS A 19 8.63 5.04 -0.51
CA LYS A 19 8.44 6.43 -0.95
C LYS A 19 8.24 7.41 0.20
N ARG A 20 7.53 7.01 1.26
CA ARG A 20 7.33 7.87 2.44
C ARG A 20 8.59 7.94 3.29
N LEU A 21 9.26 6.82 3.55
CA LEU A 21 10.50 6.74 4.33
C LEU A 21 11.64 7.57 3.71
N ALA A 22 11.75 7.55 2.38
CA ALA A 22 12.77 8.32 1.65
C ALA A 22 12.68 9.85 1.86
N ARG A 23 11.56 10.37 2.38
CA ARG A 23 11.44 11.80 2.74
C ARG A 23 11.91 12.11 4.16
N GLY A 24 12.04 11.07 4.99
CA GLY A 24 12.37 11.23 6.39
C GLY A 24 11.34 12.01 7.19
N ARG A 25 11.75 12.42 8.38
CA ARG A 25 11.00 13.26 9.31
C ARG A 25 11.97 13.94 10.27
N SER A 26 11.74 15.23 10.58
CA SER A 26 12.50 15.98 11.60
C SER A 26 14.04 15.87 11.44
N GLY A 27 14.52 15.92 10.20
CA GLY A 27 15.95 15.80 9.89
C GLY A 27 16.50 14.36 9.88
N VAL A 28 15.67 13.35 10.19
CA VAL A 28 16.04 11.93 10.12
C VAL A 28 15.53 11.33 8.83
N THR A 29 16.45 10.83 7.99
CA THR A 29 16.11 10.01 6.82
C THR A 29 16.75 8.65 7.00
N PRO A 30 15.96 7.56 7.16
CA PRO A 30 16.51 6.23 7.32
C PRO A 30 17.12 5.70 6.01
N ASP A 31 18.08 4.79 6.14
CA ASP A 31 18.54 3.95 5.04
C ASP A 31 17.51 2.83 4.80
N VAL A 32 16.98 2.75 3.58
CA VAL A 32 15.84 1.88 3.24
C VAL A 32 16.30 0.78 2.31
N THR A 33 16.11 -0.47 2.76
CA THR A 33 16.26 -1.66 1.94
C THR A 33 14.90 -2.31 1.70
N ILE A 34 14.60 -2.70 0.46
CA ILE A 34 13.41 -3.49 0.13
C ILE A 34 13.82 -4.87 -0.35
N VAL A 35 13.29 -5.89 0.33
CA VAL A 35 13.50 -7.30 0.03
C VAL A 35 12.29 -7.80 -0.75
N ASN A 36 12.50 -8.31 -1.97
CA ASN A 36 11.41 -8.85 -2.79
C ASN A 36 11.93 -9.97 -3.71
N PRO A 37 11.15 -11.03 -4.00
CA PRO A 37 11.65 -12.17 -4.77
C PRO A 37 12.06 -11.85 -6.22
N ARG A 38 11.60 -10.72 -6.76
CA ARG A 38 11.84 -10.30 -8.16
C ARG A 38 12.09 -8.80 -8.25
N ALA A 39 12.76 -8.39 -9.33
CA ALA A 39 13.02 -6.98 -9.62
C ALA A 39 11.81 -6.25 -10.25
N ASP A 40 10.66 -6.94 -10.40
CA ASP A 40 9.45 -6.38 -11.01
C ASP A 40 8.36 -6.07 -9.98
N PHE A 41 7.80 -4.87 -10.11
CA PHE A 41 6.50 -4.51 -9.56
C PHE A 41 5.39 -5.10 -10.42
N VAL A 42 4.47 -5.86 -9.82
CA VAL A 42 3.26 -6.33 -10.51
C VAL A 42 2.12 -5.37 -10.23
N GLU A 43 1.64 -4.71 -11.29
CA GLU A 43 0.41 -3.92 -11.28
C GLU A 43 -0.82 -4.85 -11.13
N ARG A 44 -1.02 -5.46 -9.95
CA ARG A 44 -2.09 -6.46 -9.74
C ARG A 44 -3.49 -5.95 -10.12
N ILE A 45 -3.72 -4.64 -9.97
CA ILE A 45 -4.97 -3.99 -10.38
C ILE A 45 -5.24 -4.05 -11.89
N ARG A 46 -4.26 -4.50 -12.69
CA ARG A 46 -4.27 -4.56 -14.16
C ARG A 46 -4.21 -5.99 -14.71
N LEU A 47 -4.11 -7.01 -13.86
CA LEU A 47 -4.01 -8.41 -14.31
C LEU A 47 -5.19 -8.84 -15.19
N HIS A 48 -6.39 -8.32 -14.94
CA HIS A 48 -7.55 -8.54 -15.81
C HIS A 48 -7.34 -8.07 -17.26
N GLN A 49 -6.56 -7.00 -17.48
CA GLN A 49 -6.22 -6.52 -18.83
C GLN A 49 -5.09 -7.31 -19.46
N TYR A 50 -4.12 -7.76 -18.66
CA TYR A 50 -3.07 -8.67 -19.10
C TYR A 50 -3.65 -10.01 -19.58
N LEU A 51 -4.55 -10.59 -18.79
CA LEU A 51 -5.27 -11.82 -19.16
C LEU A 51 -6.04 -11.65 -20.47
N ALA A 52 -6.63 -10.48 -20.69
CA ALA A 52 -7.35 -10.15 -21.92
C ALA A 52 -6.43 -9.69 -23.08
N GLY A 53 -5.11 -9.85 -22.97
CA GLY A 53 -4.14 -9.56 -24.03
C GLY A 53 -3.94 -8.06 -24.33
N ASN A 54 -4.42 -7.16 -23.47
CA ASN A 54 -4.44 -5.73 -23.79
C ASN A 54 -3.16 -4.98 -23.40
N ARG A 55 -2.41 -5.47 -22.41
CA ARG A 55 -1.22 -4.77 -21.87
C ARG A 55 -0.39 -5.67 -20.95
N ALA A 56 0.90 -5.40 -20.83
CA ALA A 56 1.71 -5.89 -19.71
C ALA A 56 1.16 -5.39 -18.35
N ALA A 57 1.44 -6.14 -17.28
CA ALA A 57 1.09 -5.80 -15.90
C ALA A 57 2.31 -5.76 -14.98
N THR A 58 3.51 -5.59 -15.54
CA THR A 58 4.77 -5.49 -14.80
C THR A 58 5.49 -4.19 -15.13
N LEU A 59 6.16 -3.65 -14.12
CA LEU A 59 7.07 -2.50 -14.23
C LEU A 59 8.36 -2.84 -13.48
N PRO A 60 9.54 -2.39 -13.93
CA PRO A 60 10.75 -2.55 -13.13
C PRO A 60 10.60 -1.79 -11.81
N LEU A 61 11.05 -2.39 -10.70
CA LEU A 61 10.98 -1.77 -9.37
C LEU A 61 11.69 -0.41 -9.32
N SER A 62 12.77 -0.24 -10.08
CA SER A 62 13.50 1.02 -10.22
C SER A 62 12.65 2.18 -10.76
N SER A 63 11.54 1.91 -11.45
CA SER A 63 10.62 2.96 -11.94
C SER A 63 9.60 3.44 -10.89
N VAL A 64 9.41 2.69 -9.81
CA VAL A 64 8.41 2.98 -8.76
C VAL A 64 9.04 3.22 -7.39
N LEU A 65 10.28 2.80 -7.18
CA LEU A 65 11.03 3.05 -5.95
C LEU A 65 11.81 4.36 -6.01
N PRO A 66 11.99 5.05 -4.86
CA PRO A 66 12.97 6.12 -4.76
C PRO A 66 14.38 5.64 -5.13
N ARG A 67 15.18 6.49 -5.77
CA ARG A 67 16.58 6.17 -6.12
C ARG A 67 17.46 5.85 -4.90
N SER A 68 17.08 6.32 -3.73
CA SER A 68 17.76 6.05 -2.45
C SER A 68 17.41 4.70 -1.83
N THR A 69 16.48 3.93 -2.41
CA THR A 69 16.08 2.62 -1.88
C THR A 69 16.96 1.51 -2.46
N THR A 70 17.59 0.73 -1.59
CA THR A 70 18.36 -0.46 -1.99
C THR A 70 17.41 -1.64 -2.21
N PHE A 71 17.48 -2.30 -3.37
CA PHE A 71 16.73 -3.52 -3.65
C PHE A 71 17.60 -4.76 -3.39
N VAL A 72 17.05 -5.75 -2.68
CA VAL A 72 17.68 -7.05 -2.44
C VAL A 72 16.72 -8.16 -2.88
N PRO A 73 17.12 -9.05 -3.82
CA PRO A 73 16.35 -10.25 -4.13
C PRO A 73 16.26 -11.17 -2.92
N GLY A 74 15.05 -11.53 -2.51
CA GLY A 74 14.84 -12.43 -1.38
C GLY A 74 13.42 -12.44 -0.84
N SER A 75 13.22 -13.20 0.23
CA SER A 75 11.96 -13.33 0.96
C SER A 75 12.24 -13.54 2.44
N ALA A 76 11.28 -13.20 3.29
CA ALA A 76 11.24 -13.72 4.66
C ALA A 76 10.54 -15.08 4.66
N GLU A 77 11.08 -16.05 5.41
CA GLU A 77 10.52 -17.40 5.49
C GLU A 77 9.44 -17.51 6.58
N THR A 78 9.65 -16.87 7.73
CA THR A 78 8.77 -16.99 8.89
C THR A 78 8.58 -15.65 9.60
N ILE A 79 7.37 -15.45 10.10
CA ILE A 79 7.00 -14.38 11.04
C ILE A 79 5.83 -14.91 11.88
N ASP A 80 5.74 -14.52 13.14
CA ASP A 80 4.60 -14.89 13.98
C ASP A 80 3.32 -14.23 13.47
N VAL A 81 2.30 -15.04 13.21
CA VAL A 81 1.04 -14.62 12.61
C VAL A 81 -0.14 -15.23 13.36
N ALA A 82 -1.30 -14.59 13.26
CA ALA A 82 -2.56 -15.17 13.68
C ALA A 82 -2.92 -16.42 12.84
N PRO A 83 -3.89 -17.24 13.28
CA PRO A 83 -4.31 -18.45 12.54
C PRO A 83 -4.74 -18.21 11.09
N ASN A 84 -5.13 -16.98 10.74
CA ASN A 84 -5.49 -16.60 9.37
C ASN A 84 -4.27 -16.17 8.50
N GLY A 85 -3.05 -16.28 9.01
CA GLY A 85 -1.81 -15.92 8.32
C GLY A 85 -1.46 -14.44 8.33
N ALA A 86 -2.22 -13.59 9.03
CA ALA A 86 -1.93 -12.16 9.11
C ALA A 86 -1.05 -11.80 10.32
N LEU A 87 -0.14 -10.85 10.14
CA LEU A 87 0.59 -10.23 11.24
C LEU A 87 -0.40 -9.42 12.09
N LEU A 88 -0.55 -9.77 13.37
CA LEU A 88 -1.35 -8.99 14.30
C LEU A 88 -0.61 -7.70 14.67
N VAL A 89 -1.32 -6.59 14.53
CA VAL A 89 -0.82 -5.24 14.82
C VAL A 89 -1.82 -4.45 15.65
N ASP A 90 -1.31 -3.49 16.42
CA ASP A 90 -2.12 -2.47 17.08
C ASP A 90 -2.68 -1.43 16.09
N GLU A 91 -3.45 -0.47 16.59
CA GLU A 91 -4.04 0.59 15.77
C GLU A 91 -3.02 1.51 15.10
N THR A 92 -1.76 1.48 15.53
CA THR A 92 -0.64 2.23 14.93
C THR A 92 0.16 1.41 13.93
N LEU A 93 -0.26 0.16 13.66
CA LEU A 93 0.37 -0.83 12.81
C LEU A 93 1.63 -1.49 13.40
N VAL A 94 1.95 -1.27 14.67
CA VAL A 94 3.07 -1.98 15.33
C VAL A 94 2.64 -3.39 15.68
N SER A 95 3.51 -4.37 15.45
CA SER A 95 3.22 -5.76 15.80
C SER A 95 3.02 -5.91 17.30
N VAL A 96 1.97 -6.63 17.68
CA VAL A 96 1.67 -6.95 19.09
C VAL A 96 2.70 -7.91 19.71
N GLY A 97 3.43 -8.66 18.89
CA GLY A 97 4.46 -9.61 19.34
C GLY A 97 5.89 -9.06 19.26
N ALA A 98 6.14 -7.99 18.50
CA ALA A 98 7.47 -7.43 18.30
C ALA A 98 7.44 -5.92 18.02
N SER A 99 7.90 -5.10 18.96
CA SER A 99 7.86 -3.63 18.86
C SER A 99 8.71 -3.04 17.72
N THR A 100 9.64 -3.81 17.16
CA THR A 100 10.47 -3.41 16.01
C THR A 100 9.85 -3.79 14.66
N VAL A 101 8.69 -4.43 14.65
CA VAL A 101 8.01 -4.89 13.44
C VAL A 101 6.75 -4.05 13.23
N VAL A 102 6.59 -3.51 12.01
CA VAL A 102 5.41 -2.74 11.61
C VAL A 102 4.75 -3.43 10.44
N GLY A 103 3.45 -3.70 10.54
CA GLY A 103 2.65 -4.29 9.48
C GLY A 103 2.13 -3.27 8.47
N ALA A 104 1.90 -3.70 7.23
CA ALA A 104 1.27 -2.86 6.21
C ALA A 104 0.48 -3.66 5.19
N GLY A 105 -0.60 -3.07 4.69
CA GLY A 105 -1.45 -3.67 3.66
C GLY A 105 -2.09 -4.99 4.09
N ASP A 106 -2.40 -5.83 3.10
CA ASP A 106 -3.19 -7.05 3.29
C ASP A 106 -2.49 -8.14 4.13
N ALA A 107 -1.19 -8.01 4.41
CA ALA A 107 -0.44 -8.94 5.26
C ALA A 107 -0.59 -8.67 6.76
N SER A 108 -1.21 -7.54 7.13
CA SER A 108 -1.37 -7.11 8.52
C SER A 108 -2.84 -7.00 8.91
N ARG A 109 -3.14 -7.21 10.19
CA ARG A 109 -4.51 -7.19 10.73
C ARG A 109 -4.57 -6.50 12.08
N ILE A 110 -5.47 -5.52 12.16
CA ILE A 110 -5.90 -4.88 13.41
C ILE A 110 -7.12 -5.65 13.91
N GLU A 111 -7.15 -5.98 15.20
CA GLU A 111 -8.31 -6.58 15.86
C GLU A 111 -8.88 -5.61 16.92
N PRO A 112 -10.19 -5.65 17.22
CA PRO A 112 -11.23 -6.55 16.67
C PRO A 112 -11.86 -6.05 15.36
N ALA A 113 -11.35 -4.96 14.77
CA ALA A 113 -11.92 -4.32 13.59
C ALA A 113 -10.92 -4.32 12.41
N PRO A 114 -10.84 -5.41 11.64
CA PRO A 114 -9.91 -5.52 10.51
C PRO A 114 -10.22 -4.51 9.41
N ILE A 115 -9.17 -3.90 8.87
CA ILE A 115 -9.27 -3.09 7.66
C ILE A 115 -9.44 -4.05 6.47
N ARG A 116 -10.48 -3.81 5.64
CA ARG A 116 -10.74 -4.65 4.47
C ARG A 116 -9.53 -4.65 3.52
N MET A 117 -9.07 -5.87 3.21
CA MET A 117 -8.08 -6.11 2.17
C MET A 117 -8.50 -5.49 0.84
N SER A 118 -7.70 -4.57 0.32
CA SER A 118 -8.04 -3.84 -0.90
C SER A 118 -6.88 -3.05 -1.46
N CYS A 119 -6.89 -2.86 -2.78
CA CYS A 119 -5.97 -1.93 -3.43
C CYS A 119 -6.14 -0.48 -2.96
N GLN A 120 -7.32 -0.11 -2.46
CA GLN A 120 -7.58 1.21 -1.90
C GLN A 120 -6.88 1.41 -0.56
N ALA A 121 -6.82 0.38 0.28
CA ALA A 121 -6.16 0.43 1.58
C ALA A 121 -4.64 0.27 1.47
N ALA A 122 -4.13 -0.50 0.51
CA ALA A 122 -2.71 -0.85 0.44
C ALA A 122 -1.77 0.37 0.40
N VAL A 123 -2.02 1.37 -0.45
CA VAL A 123 -1.14 2.54 -0.58
C VAL A 123 -1.19 3.44 0.67
N PRO A 124 -2.36 3.83 1.20
CA PRO A 124 -2.46 4.56 2.47
C PRO A 124 -1.82 3.81 3.65
N LEU A 125 -2.06 2.52 3.79
CA LEU A 125 -1.47 1.72 4.87
C LEU A 125 0.05 1.65 4.78
N GLY A 126 0.61 1.53 3.57
CA GLY A 126 2.07 1.62 3.38
C GLY A 126 2.64 2.96 3.81
N ALA A 127 1.98 4.06 3.44
CA ALA A 127 2.41 5.41 3.85
C ALA A 127 2.29 5.62 5.36
N HIS A 128 1.22 5.10 5.98
CA HIS A 128 1.01 5.19 7.43
C HIS A 128 2.02 4.35 8.20
N ALA A 129 2.29 3.12 7.77
CA ALA A 129 3.32 2.26 8.37
C ALA A 129 4.69 2.96 8.36
N ALA A 130 5.03 3.65 7.27
CA ALA A 130 6.24 4.46 7.20
C ALA A 130 6.25 5.64 8.19
N GLU A 131 5.11 6.31 8.42
CA GLU A 131 5.00 7.34 9.47
C GLU A 131 5.18 6.75 10.87
N THR A 132 4.60 5.57 11.13
CA THR A 132 4.80 4.83 12.38
C THR A 132 6.28 4.55 12.60
N VAL A 133 6.98 4.00 11.59
CA VAL A 133 8.42 3.75 11.67
C VAL A 133 9.21 5.05 11.95
N LEU A 134 8.88 6.16 11.28
CA LEU A 134 9.54 7.45 11.51
C LEU A 134 9.28 8.01 12.91
N HIS A 135 8.07 7.81 13.44
CA HIS A 135 7.72 8.15 14.82
C HIS A 135 8.54 7.33 15.83
N LEU A 136 8.63 6.01 15.63
CA LEU A 136 9.42 5.10 16.46
C LEU A 136 10.91 5.47 16.46
N ILE A 137 11.48 5.72 15.28
CA ILE A 137 12.88 6.18 15.14
C ILE A 137 13.12 7.49 15.88
N ALA A 138 12.16 8.42 15.82
CA ALA A 138 12.25 9.71 16.50
C ALA A 138 11.94 9.64 18.01
N GLY A 139 11.56 8.47 18.55
CA GLY A 139 11.15 8.34 19.95
C GLY A 139 9.84 9.08 20.28
N THR A 140 8.96 9.24 19.31
CA THR A 140 7.67 9.95 19.46
C THR A 140 6.50 8.99 19.25
N THR A 141 5.34 9.32 19.82
CA THR A 141 4.15 8.47 19.73
C THR A 141 3.59 8.39 18.31
N PRO A 142 3.49 7.19 17.71
CA PRO A 142 2.79 6.98 16.44
C PRO A 142 1.30 7.32 16.53
N LYS A 143 0.68 7.60 15.37
CA LYS A 143 -0.76 7.89 15.30
C LYS A 143 -1.57 6.64 14.93
N PRO A 144 -2.80 6.50 15.45
CA PRO A 144 -3.69 5.42 15.05
C PRO A 144 -4.14 5.58 13.59
N VAL A 145 -4.39 4.46 12.91
CA VAL A 145 -4.97 4.42 11.57
C VAL A 145 -6.47 4.77 11.66
N ARG A 146 -6.90 5.70 10.81
CA ARG A 146 -8.31 6.06 10.59
C ARG A 146 -8.66 5.83 9.12
N PRO A 147 -9.19 4.64 8.77
CA PRO A 147 -9.53 4.31 7.39
C PRO A 147 -10.54 5.29 6.81
N LYS A 148 -10.33 5.68 5.55
CA LYS A 148 -11.24 6.56 4.81
C LYS A 148 -11.57 5.91 3.47
N PHE A 149 -12.52 4.97 3.49
CA PHE A 149 -12.98 4.33 2.28
C PHE A 149 -13.85 5.28 1.43
N VAL A 150 -13.78 5.14 0.10
CA VAL A 150 -14.57 5.96 -0.84
C VAL A 150 -15.41 5.12 -1.80
N GLY A 151 -14.99 3.88 -2.07
CA GLY A 151 -15.83 2.92 -2.74
C GLY A 151 -15.13 1.63 -3.12
N GLN A 152 -15.85 0.82 -3.89
CA GLN A 152 -15.41 -0.46 -4.40
C GLN A 152 -15.67 -0.50 -5.89
N CYS A 153 -14.76 -1.09 -6.66
CA CYS A 153 -14.88 -1.13 -8.10
C CYS A 153 -14.57 -2.52 -8.66
N ILE A 154 -15.31 -2.93 -9.68
CA ILE A 154 -15.05 -4.14 -10.47
C ILE A 154 -15.08 -3.78 -11.96
N SER A 155 -14.22 -4.41 -12.76
CA SER A 155 -14.22 -4.28 -14.22
C SER A 155 -14.67 -5.58 -14.86
N LEU A 156 -15.51 -5.47 -15.90
CA LEU A 156 -15.96 -6.54 -16.78
C LEU A 156 -15.48 -6.23 -18.20
N GLY A 157 -14.17 -6.29 -18.39
CA GLY A 157 -13.51 -5.93 -19.64
C GLY A 157 -13.49 -4.43 -19.93
N ARG A 158 -13.21 -4.06 -21.19
CA ARG A 158 -13.04 -2.66 -21.61
C ARG A 158 -14.35 -1.87 -21.72
N LYS A 159 -15.49 -2.57 -21.80
CA LYS A 159 -16.79 -1.97 -22.12
C LYS A 159 -17.75 -1.89 -20.93
N ALA A 160 -17.46 -2.59 -19.83
CA ALA A 160 -18.31 -2.61 -18.65
C ALA A 160 -17.49 -2.61 -17.36
N GLY A 161 -18.01 -1.93 -16.36
CA GLY A 161 -17.47 -1.92 -15.01
C GLY A 161 -18.49 -1.33 -14.06
N MET A 162 -18.21 -1.43 -12.77
CA MET A 162 -19.02 -0.84 -11.72
C MET A 162 -18.14 -0.19 -10.67
N MET A 163 -18.60 0.95 -10.15
CA MET A 163 -18.11 1.56 -8.93
C MET A 163 -19.30 1.73 -7.98
N GLN A 164 -19.18 1.13 -6.80
CA GLN A 164 -20.09 1.27 -5.69
C GLN A 164 -19.50 2.28 -4.71
N ARG A 165 -20.17 3.42 -4.49
CA ARG A 165 -19.71 4.38 -3.47
C ARG A 165 -19.97 3.81 -2.07
N THR A 166 -19.02 4.01 -1.16
CA THR A 166 -19.13 3.62 0.24
C THR A 166 -18.99 4.84 1.17
N THR A 167 -19.38 4.68 2.43
CA THR A 167 -18.97 5.58 3.52
C THR A 167 -17.47 5.41 3.84
N SER A 168 -16.95 6.24 4.74
CA SER A 168 -15.57 6.11 5.27
C SER A 168 -15.33 4.77 5.94
N ASP A 169 -16.37 4.17 6.51
CA ASP A 169 -16.36 2.87 7.18
C ASP A 169 -16.70 1.70 6.23
N ASP A 170 -16.58 1.94 4.91
CA ASP A 170 -16.77 0.97 3.83
C ASP A 170 -18.20 0.41 3.68
N VAL A 171 -19.21 1.10 4.24
CA VAL A 171 -20.63 0.72 4.07
C VAL A 171 -21.15 1.19 2.70
N PRO A 172 -21.73 0.31 1.86
CA PRO A 172 -22.27 0.70 0.55
C PRO A 172 -23.39 1.74 0.66
N THR A 173 -23.36 2.73 -0.23
CA THR A 173 -24.43 3.73 -0.38
C THR A 173 -25.35 3.40 -1.56
N SER A 174 -26.48 4.09 -1.73
CA SER A 174 -27.36 3.89 -2.89
C SER A 174 -26.73 4.30 -4.23
N PHE A 175 -25.69 5.14 -4.21
CA PHE A 175 -25.04 5.64 -5.41
C PHE A 175 -24.07 4.62 -6.02
N ARG A 176 -24.31 4.25 -7.27
CA ARG A 176 -23.46 3.36 -8.07
C ARG A 176 -23.35 3.84 -9.51
N ILE A 177 -22.19 3.62 -10.11
CA ILE A 177 -21.94 3.86 -11.53
C ILE A 177 -21.72 2.50 -12.18
N THR A 178 -22.38 2.22 -13.30
CA THR A 178 -22.27 0.93 -14.02
C THR A 178 -22.02 1.14 -15.52
N GLY A 179 -21.76 0.05 -16.26
CA GLY A 179 -21.57 0.08 -17.71
C GLY A 179 -20.25 0.73 -18.14
N LYS A 180 -20.25 1.41 -19.29
CA LYS A 180 -19.06 2.07 -19.85
C LYS A 180 -18.49 3.16 -18.92
N PRO A 181 -19.30 4.04 -18.29
CA PRO A 181 -18.77 5.01 -17.33
C PRO A 181 -18.00 4.36 -16.16
N GLY A 182 -18.49 3.21 -15.66
CA GLY A 182 -17.79 2.45 -14.63
C GLY A 182 -16.45 1.88 -15.10
N ALA A 183 -16.37 1.42 -16.35
CA ALA A 183 -15.11 0.97 -16.96
C ALA A 183 -14.08 2.11 -17.09
N LEU A 184 -14.53 3.30 -17.53
CA LEU A 184 -13.66 4.48 -17.65
C LEU A 184 -13.15 4.97 -16.28
N LEU A 185 -14.02 5.01 -15.27
CA LEU A 185 -13.63 5.38 -13.91
C LEU A 185 -12.57 4.42 -13.36
N LYS A 186 -12.74 3.11 -13.58
CA LYS A 186 -11.76 2.10 -13.15
C LYS A 186 -10.41 2.31 -13.83
N GLU A 187 -10.41 2.58 -15.14
CA GLU A 187 -9.19 2.85 -15.91
C GLU A 187 -8.44 4.07 -15.35
N GLN A 188 -9.17 5.13 -15.00
CA GLN A 188 -8.61 6.33 -14.40
C GLN A 188 -8.01 6.05 -13.02
N ILE A 189 -8.70 5.31 -12.15
CA ILE A 189 -8.19 4.93 -10.83
C ILE A 189 -6.87 4.16 -10.97
N CYS A 190 -6.82 3.13 -11.83
CA CYS A 190 -5.62 2.33 -12.02
C CYS A 190 -4.44 3.14 -12.55
N THR A 191 -4.71 3.99 -13.54
CA THR A 191 -3.69 4.87 -14.12
C THR A 191 -3.13 5.81 -13.06
N SER A 192 -4.02 6.38 -12.24
CA SER A 192 -3.63 7.32 -11.19
C SER A 192 -2.80 6.68 -10.08
N THR A 193 -3.06 5.43 -9.72
CA THR A 193 -2.26 4.74 -8.69
C THR A 193 -0.79 4.67 -9.07
N VAL A 194 -0.47 4.32 -10.32
CA VAL A 194 0.93 4.25 -10.78
C VAL A 194 1.48 5.65 -11.05
N LYS A 195 0.74 6.49 -11.79
CA LYS A 195 1.23 7.82 -12.20
C LYS A 195 1.43 8.79 -11.04
N TYR A 196 0.64 8.66 -9.97
CA TYR A 196 0.64 9.62 -8.86
C TYR A 196 0.96 8.95 -7.52
N GLY A 197 0.26 7.86 -7.19
CA GLY A 197 0.42 7.18 -5.90
C GLY A 197 1.82 6.60 -5.70
N LEU A 198 2.28 5.80 -6.67
CA LEU A 198 3.55 5.09 -6.61
C LEU A 198 4.70 5.80 -7.34
N ASN A 199 4.42 6.87 -8.08
CA ASN A 199 5.47 7.60 -8.80
C ASN A 199 6.45 8.25 -7.80
N PRO A 200 7.76 7.91 -7.84
CA PRO A 200 8.74 8.40 -6.88
C PRO A 200 8.97 9.91 -6.99
N ASP A 201 8.83 10.48 -8.19
CA ASP A 201 9.04 11.91 -8.45
C ASP A 201 7.84 12.78 -8.02
N ARG A 202 6.66 12.18 -7.82
CA ARG A 202 5.45 12.89 -7.38
C ARG A 202 5.23 12.77 -5.88
N ALA A 203 6.13 13.41 -5.14
CA ALA A 203 6.12 13.40 -3.70
C ALA A 203 4.97 14.24 -3.07
N TRP A 204 4.50 15.32 -3.68
CA TRP A 204 3.55 16.23 -3.00
C TRP A 204 2.16 15.63 -2.67
N MET A 205 1.77 14.49 -3.26
CA MET A 205 0.57 13.75 -2.84
C MET A 205 0.90 12.83 -1.66
N SER A 206 0.53 13.25 -0.45
CA SER A 206 0.53 12.43 0.75
C SER A 206 -0.85 11.77 0.95
N TYR A 207 -0.85 10.46 1.19
CA TYR A 207 -2.00 9.81 1.80
C TYR A 207 -1.92 10.03 3.31
N SER A 208 -3.00 10.50 3.92
CA SER A 208 -3.10 10.60 5.37
C SER A 208 -4.37 9.90 5.85
N TRP A 209 -4.17 8.75 6.49
CA TRP A 209 -5.15 8.03 7.30
C TRP A 209 -4.83 8.20 8.78
N SER A 210 -4.40 9.41 9.15
CA SER A 210 -4.18 9.85 10.54
C SER A 210 -5.16 10.94 10.95
#